data_AF-A0A2X0V4N4-F1
#
_entry.id   AF-A0A2X0V4N4-F1
#
_cell.length_a   1.000
_cell.length_b   1.000
_cell.length_c   1.000
_cell.angle_alpha   90.00
_cell.angle_beta   90.00
_cell.angle_gamma   90.00
#
_symmetry.space_group_name_H-M   'P 1'
#
loop_
_entity.id
_entity.type
_entity.pdbx_description
1 polymer ?
#
loop_
_entity_poly.entity_id
_entity_poly.type
_entity_poly.pdbx_seq_one_letter_code
_entity_poly.pdbx_strand_id
1 'polypeptide(L)'
;MALFVNTNVSSINGQRNLTNATNNLNTTYQRLSSGMRINSAKDDAAGLQISDRLTSQINGLNQGNRNTNDGIALAQTAEGALDEMGNMLQRIRTLAVQSANGTNNTKDREAIQQEVDQLSSEITRIACHTKFGGDQILAGGSGAANTMKGLMNSVGELTVQVGAYNGDKLTMKFNSNGFTLKGLASATSLTMDDKVGLSANSFTVSKQSLATLAITAADTLIAEIDKQRAHLGAMQNRMES
;
A
#
# COMPACT_ATOMS: atom_id res chain seq x y z
N MET A 1 -19.88 -46.96 70.00
CA MET A 1 -19.75 -47.41 68.60
C MET A 1 -21.15 -47.54 68.04
N ALA A 2 -21.53 -46.71 67.07
CA ALA A 2 -22.85 -46.82 66.46
C ALA A 2 -22.83 -47.97 65.44
N LEU A 3 -23.56 -49.04 65.73
CA LEU A 3 -23.79 -50.15 64.80
C LEU A 3 -24.85 -49.68 63.79
N PHE A 4 -24.49 -49.67 62.51
CA PHE A 4 -25.42 -49.40 61.42
C PHE A 4 -25.47 -50.62 60.49
N VAL A 5 -26.66 -51.19 60.27
CA VAL A 5 -26.86 -52.42 59.47
C VAL A 5 -27.20 -52.12 58.00
N ASN A 6 -27.92 -51.01 57.74
CA ASN A 6 -28.40 -50.68 56.39
C ASN A 6 -27.59 -49.58 55.67
N THR A 7 -26.84 -48.75 56.40
CA THR A 7 -26.04 -47.65 55.84
C THR A 7 -24.66 -47.63 56.47
N ASN A 8 -23.61 -47.78 55.66
CA ASN A 8 -22.21 -47.68 56.10
C ASN A 8 -21.65 -46.28 55.79
N VAL A 9 -21.64 -45.41 56.80
CA VAL A 9 -21.18 -44.02 56.66
C VAL A 9 -19.69 -43.92 56.31
N SER A 10 -18.85 -44.83 56.82
CA SER A 10 -17.41 -44.85 56.51
C SER A 10 -17.17 -45.20 55.03
N SER A 11 -17.90 -46.17 54.48
CA SER A 11 -17.82 -46.52 53.05
C SER A 11 -18.35 -45.40 52.15
N ILE A 12 -19.45 -44.73 52.52
CA ILE A 12 -19.98 -43.57 51.77
C ILE A 12 -18.96 -42.43 51.75
N ASN A 13 -18.28 -42.15 52.87
CA ASN A 13 -17.23 -41.14 52.92
C ASN A 13 -16.00 -41.55 52.08
N GLY A 14 -15.62 -42.84 52.11
CA GLY A 14 -14.58 -43.38 51.23
C GLY A 14 -14.92 -43.20 49.74
N GLN A 15 -16.16 -43.50 49.35
CA GLN A 15 -16.63 -43.33 47.97
C GLN A 15 -16.69 -41.85 47.53
N ARG A 16 -17.09 -40.93 48.43
CA ARG A 16 -17.05 -39.48 48.16
C ARG A 16 -15.62 -38.98 47.93
N ASN A 17 -14.67 -39.39 48.77
CA ASN A 17 -13.26 -39.02 48.62
C ASN A 17 -12.66 -39.59 47.33
N LEU A 18 -12.98 -40.85 46.98
CA LEU A 18 -12.57 -41.45 45.71
C LEU A 18 -13.15 -40.66 44.52
N THR A 19 -14.43 -40.31 44.56
CA THR A 19 -15.09 -39.52 43.49
C THR A 19 -14.43 -38.14 43.33
N ASN A 20 -14.11 -37.47 44.44
CA ASN A 20 -13.40 -36.18 44.41
C ASN A 20 -11.98 -36.33 43.82
N ALA A 21 -11.25 -37.37 44.20
CA ALA A 21 -9.92 -37.65 43.67
C ALA A 21 -9.96 -37.96 42.17
N THR A 22 -10.91 -38.79 41.72
CA THR A 22 -11.12 -39.10 40.30
C THR A 22 -11.49 -37.85 39.50
N ASN A 23 -12.37 -36.99 40.03
CA ASN A 23 -12.73 -35.72 39.38
C ASN A 23 -11.52 -34.78 39.24
N ASN A 24 -10.68 -34.68 40.27
CA ASN A 24 -9.46 -33.86 40.23
C ASN A 24 -8.40 -34.43 39.28
N LEU A 25 -8.31 -35.77 39.15
CA LEU A 25 -7.46 -36.40 38.15
C LEU A 25 -7.96 -36.11 36.74
N ASN A 26 -9.28 -36.20 36.49
CA ASN A 26 -9.87 -35.90 35.19
C ASN A 26 -9.59 -34.46 34.74
N THR A 27 -9.70 -33.47 35.64
CA THR A 27 -9.36 -32.08 35.31
C THR A 27 -7.86 -31.92 35.03
N THR A 28 -7.00 -32.61 35.78
CA THR A 28 -5.55 -32.60 35.55
C THR A 28 -5.20 -33.24 34.21
N TYR A 29 -5.81 -34.36 33.84
CA TYR A 29 -5.64 -34.99 32.54
C TYR A 29 -6.12 -34.09 31.40
N GLN A 30 -7.24 -33.38 31.57
CA GLN A 30 -7.75 -32.43 30.60
C GLN A 30 -6.77 -31.28 30.38
N ARG A 31 -6.22 -30.70 31.45
CA ARG A 31 -5.21 -29.63 31.38
C ARG A 31 -3.90 -30.12 30.77
N LEU A 32 -3.47 -31.34 31.10
CA LEU A 32 -2.26 -31.94 30.53
C LEU A 32 -2.42 -32.20 29.03
N SER A 33 -3.59 -32.71 28.61
CA SER A 33 -3.86 -33.02 27.21
C SER A 33 -4.04 -31.77 26.35
N SER A 34 -4.60 -30.68 26.89
CA SER A 34 -4.77 -29.43 26.15
C SER A 34 -3.56 -28.50 26.26
N GLY A 35 -2.71 -28.69 27.26
CA GLY A 35 -1.63 -27.77 27.62
C GLY A 35 -2.12 -26.43 28.19
N MET A 36 -3.44 -26.26 28.37
CA MET A 36 -4.06 -25.01 28.83
C MET A 36 -4.53 -25.15 30.26
N ARG A 37 -4.20 -24.17 31.11
CA ARG A 37 -4.68 -24.09 32.50
C ARG A 37 -6.19 -23.84 32.56
N ILE A 38 -6.71 -22.98 31.68
CA ILE A 38 -8.13 -22.60 31.58
C ILE A 38 -8.66 -23.26 30.31
N ASN A 39 -9.45 -24.32 30.45
CA ASN A 39 -10.01 -25.03 29.29
C ASN A 39 -11.50 -24.71 29.06
N SER A 40 -12.17 -24.16 30.07
CA SER A 40 -13.59 -23.80 29.99
C SER A 40 -13.90 -22.59 30.88
N ALA A 41 -15.03 -21.93 30.62
CA ALA A 41 -15.51 -20.83 31.46
C ALA A 41 -15.78 -21.23 32.92
N LYS A 42 -15.89 -22.54 33.21
CA LYS A 42 -16.02 -23.07 34.58
C LYS A 42 -14.71 -23.03 35.37
N ASP A 43 -13.56 -23.06 34.68
CA ASP A 43 -12.24 -23.02 35.32
C ASP A 43 -11.88 -21.59 35.76
N ASP A 44 -12.11 -20.60 34.90
CA ASP A 44 -11.91 -19.17 35.17
C ASP A 44 -12.59 -18.34 34.07
N ALA A 45 -13.77 -17.79 34.35
CA ALA A 45 -14.52 -17.01 33.37
C ALA A 45 -13.83 -15.68 32.99
N ALA A 46 -13.19 -15.00 33.97
CA ALA A 46 -12.51 -13.73 33.73
C ALA A 46 -11.19 -13.94 32.97
N GLY A 47 -10.43 -14.98 33.35
CA GLY A 47 -9.22 -15.37 32.64
C GLY A 47 -9.49 -15.78 31.19
N LEU A 48 -10.55 -16.56 30.95
CA LEU A 48 -10.97 -16.94 29.59
C LEU A 48 -11.32 -15.71 28.74
N GLN A 49 -12.09 -14.75 29.27
CA GLN A 49 -12.44 -13.54 28.54
C GLN A 49 -11.20 -12.70 28.16
N ILE A 50 -10.23 -12.58 29.06
CA ILE A 50 -8.97 -11.88 28.77
C ILE A 50 -8.18 -12.64 27.70
N SER A 51 -8.08 -13.96 27.82
CA SER A 51 -7.40 -14.82 26.83
C SER A 51 -8.04 -14.76 25.45
N ASP A 52 -9.37 -14.74 25.34
CA ASP A 52 -10.08 -14.62 24.07
C ASP A 52 -9.83 -13.25 23.43
N ARG A 53 -9.86 -12.18 24.23
CA ARG A 53 -9.55 -10.83 23.78
C ARG A 53 -8.11 -10.72 23.27
N LEU A 54 -7.14 -11.31 23.98
CA LEU A 54 -5.73 -11.32 23.55
C LEU A 54 -5.53 -12.19 22.31
N THR A 55 -6.19 -13.34 22.21
CA THR A 55 -6.16 -14.20 21.00
C THR A 55 -6.70 -13.46 19.78
N SER A 56 -7.81 -12.73 19.94
CA SER A 56 -8.37 -11.90 18.88
C SER A 56 -7.39 -10.80 18.44
N GLN A 57 -6.73 -10.13 19.40
CA GLN A 57 -5.69 -9.15 19.09
C GLN A 57 -4.49 -9.77 18.37
N ILE A 58 -3.99 -10.92 18.80
CA ILE A 58 -2.88 -11.63 18.15
C ILE A 58 -3.24 -11.96 16.70
N ASN A 59 -4.44 -12.51 16.47
CA ASN A 59 -4.91 -12.82 15.12
C ASN A 59 -5.06 -11.56 14.27
N GLY A 60 -5.58 -10.47 14.84
CA GLY A 60 -5.69 -9.17 14.19
C GLY A 60 -4.32 -8.59 13.81
N LEU A 61 -3.34 -8.62 14.72
CA LEU A 61 -1.98 -8.15 14.47
C LEU A 61 -1.25 -9.00 13.42
N ASN A 62 -1.44 -10.33 13.44
CA ASN A 62 -0.89 -11.22 12.41
C ASN A 62 -1.47 -10.90 11.02
N GLN A 63 -2.76 -10.57 10.94
CA GLN A 63 -3.34 -10.09 9.69
C GLN A 63 -2.82 -8.69 9.32
N GLY A 64 -2.67 -7.79 10.30
CA GLY A 64 -2.06 -6.48 10.14
C GLY A 64 -0.67 -6.57 9.50
N ASN A 65 0.21 -7.42 10.01
CA ASN A 65 1.53 -7.66 9.43
C ASN A 65 1.47 -8.13 7.96
N ARG A 66 0.52 -9.02 7.63
CA ARG A 66 0.32 -9.44 6.23
C ARG A 66 -0.15 -8.28 5.34
N ASN A 67 -1.10 -7.49 5.82
CA ASN A 67 -1.58 -6.31 5.09
C ASN A 67 -0.44 -5.28 4.90
N THR A 68 0.42 -5.09 5.90
CA THR A 68 1.61 -4.22 5.81
C THR A 68 2.57 -4.71 4.74
N ASN A 69 2.84 -6.01 4.67
CA ASN A 69 3.67 -6.60 3.62
C ASN A 69 3.08 -6.40 2.22
N ASP A 70 1.75 -6.54 2.08
CA ASP A 70 1.06 -6.24 0.80
C ASP A 70 1.19 -4.74 0.45
N GLY A 71 1.13 -3.86 1.45
CA GLY A 71 1.37 -2.42 1.31
C GLY A 71 2.79 -2.10 0.85
N ILE A 72 3.80 -2.77 1.41
CA ILE A 72 5.21 -2.63 0.99
C ILE A 72 5.37 -3.10 -0.46
N ALA A 73 4.83 -4.26 -0.83
CA ALA A 73 4.91 -4.78 -2.20
C ALA A 73 4.24 -3.84 -3.22
N LEU A 74 3.11 -3.24 -2.85
CA LEU A 74 2.46 -2.22 -3.66
C LEU A 74 3.34 -0.97 -3.80
N ALA A 75 3.91 -0.48 -2.70
CA ALA A 75 4.78 0.69 -2.70
C ALA A 75 6.00 0.48 -3.61
N GLN A 76 6.63 -0.69 -3.56
CA GLN A 76 7.78 -1.06 -4.40
C GLN A 76 7.40 -1.14 -5.88
N THR A 77 6.23 -1.71 -6.20
CA THR A 77 5.73 -1.77 -7.59
C THR A 77 5.48 -0.36 -8.14
N ALA A 78 4.90 0.51 -7.32
CA ALA A 78 4.68 1.92 -7.68
C ALA A 78 6.01 2.65 -7.88
N GLU A 79 6.96 2.48 -6.96
CA GLU A 79 8.27 3.13 -7.00
C GLU A 79 9.08 2.74 -8.24
N GLY A 80 9.12 1.45 -8.60
CA GLY A 80 9.84 1.00 -9.79
C GLY A 80 9.28 1.60 -11.08
N ALA A 81 7.96 1.72 -11.19
CA ALA A 81 7.33 2.39 -12.32
C ALA A 81 7.62 3.91 -12.35
N LEU A 82 7.67 4.57 -11.19
CA LEU A 82 8.04 5.98 -11.09
C LEU A 82 9.52 6.23 -11.41
N ASP A 83 10.41 5.29 -11.09
CA ASP A 83 11.84 5.39 -11.45
C ASP A 83 12.04 5.35 -12.97
N GLU A 84 11.37 4.44 -13.67
CA GLU A 84 11.39 4.39 -15.15
C GLU A 84 10.80 5.66 -15.78
N MET A 85 9.71 6.19 -15.22
CA MET A 85 9.14 7.47 -15.66
C MET A 85 10.12 8.63 -15.44
N GLY A 86 10.84 8.64 -14.31
CA GLY A 86 11.90 9.62 -14.03
C GLY A 86 13.05 9.55 -15.04
N ASN A 87 13.54 8.35 -15.36
CA ASN A 87 14.59 8.14 -16.36
C ASN A 87 14.17 8.63 -17.74
N MET A 88 12.93 8.36 -18.16
CA MET A 88 12.39 8.87 -19.43
C MET A 88 12.24 10.39 -19.44
N LEU A 89 11.78 11.00 -18.33
CA LEU A 89 11.71 12.47 -18.23
C LEU A 89 13.09 13.12 -18.28
N GLN A 90 14.11 12.49 -17.66
CA GLN A 90 15.49 12.94 -17.78
C GLN A 90 15.98 12.81 -19.24
N ARG A 91 15.62 11.74 -19.95
CA ARG A 91 15.91 11.61 -21.39
C ARG A 91 15.23 12.72 -22.20
N ILE A 92 13.95 12.98 -21.97
CA ILE A 92 13.21 14.09 -22.61
C ILE A 92 13.90 15.42 -22.33
N ARG A 93 14.36 15.65 -21.10
CA ARG A 93 15.12 16.85 -20.74
C ARG A 93 16.40 16.99 -21.56
N THR A 94 17.17 15.92 -21.72
CA THR A 94 18.40 15.96 -22.55
C THR A 94 18.09 16.27 -24.02
N LEU A 95 17.01 15.71 -24.56
CA LEU A 95 16.53 15.98 -25.92
C LEU A 95 16.02 17.42 -26.06
N ALA A 96 15.36 17.96 -25.04
CA ALA A 96 14.93 19.35 -25.00
C ALA A 96 16.13 20.32 -24.96
N VAL A 97 17.17 20.01 -24.17
CA VAL A 97 18.45 20.75 -24.18
C VAL A 97 19.13 20.68 -25.54
N GLN A 98 19.17 19.49 -26.15
CA GLN A 98 19.72 19.30 -27.50
C GLN A 98 18.95 20.16 -28.51
N SER A 99 17.61 20.11 -28.51
CA SER A 99 16.77 20.92 -29.39
C SER A 99 16.91 22.42 -29.11
N ALA A 100 17.10 22.84 -27.86
CA ALA A 100 17.30 24.25 -27.51
C ALA A 100 18.60 24.85 -28.08
N ASN A 101 19.53 24.03 -28.58
CA ASN A 101 20.72 24.52 -29.24
C ASN A 101 20.40 25.20 -30.59
N GLY A 102 21.04 26.33 -30.87
CA GLY A 102 20.79 27.16 -32.05
C GLY A 102 21.33 26.56 -33.37
N THR A 103 22.17 25.53 -33.29
CA THR A 103 22.80 24.89 -34.47
C THR A 103 21.87 23.91 -35.19
N ASN A 104 20.78 23.48 -34.56
CA ASN A 104 19.89 22.47 -35.13
C ASN A 104 18.92 23.08 -36.13
N ASN A 105 18.80 22.45 -37.30
CA ASN A 105 17.84 22.85 -38.32
C ASN A 105 16.41 22.40 -37.96
N THR A 106 15.40 22.81 -38.73
CA THR A 106 13.99 22.45 -38.45
C THR A 106 13.72 20.96 -38.56
N LYS A 107 14.36 20.25 -39.49
CA LYS A 107 14.21 18.79 -39.66
C LYS A 107 14.84 18.02 -38.50
N ASP A 108 15.97 18.48 -37.97
CA ASP A 108 16.61 17.89 -36.79
C ASP A 108 15.71 18.02 -35.57
N ARG A 109 15.05 19.18 -35.41
CA ARG A 109 14.08 19.42 -34.34
C ARG A 109 12.84 18.55 -34.50
N GLU A 110 12.37 18.33 -35.72
CA GLU A 110 11.26 17.41 -36.01
C GLU A 110 11.62 15.96 -35.66
N ALA A 111 12.84 15.50 -35.97
CA ALA A 111 13.31 14.17 -35.59
C ALA A 111 13.40 14.00 -34.05
N ILE A 112 13.93 15.01 -33.35
CA ILE A 112 13.96 15.01 -31.87
C ILE A 112 12.53 15.01 -31.30
N GLN A 113 11.61 15.77 -31.90
CA GLN A 113 10.21 15.82 -31.48
C GLN A 113 9.56 14.43 -31.55
N GLN A 114 9.83 13.65 -32.60
CA GLN A 114 9.32 12.28 -32.72
C GLN A 114 9.80 11.38 -31.58
N GLU A 115 11.08 11.47 -31.18
CA GLU A 115 11.61 10.72 -30.03
C GLU A 115 10.93 11.16 -28.72
N VAL A 116 10.75 12.46 -28.53
CA VAL A 116 10.06 13.03 -27.37
C VAL A 116 8.59 12.61 -27.30
N ASP A 117 7.89 12.53 -28.43
CA ASP A 117 6.50 12.09 -28.51
C ASP A 117 6.37 10.60 -28.13
N GLN A 118 7.29 9.75 -28.60
CA GLN A 118 7.33 8.34 -28.22
C GLN A 118 7.57 8.16 -26.71
N LEU A 119 8.54 8.89 -26.15
CA LEU A 119 8.82 8.86 -24.72
C LEU A 119 7.61 9.37 -23.90
N SER A 120 6.95 10.42 -24.36
CA SER A 120 5.74 10.98 -23.71
C SER A 120 4.57 9.99 -23.72
N SER A 121 4.38 9.29 -24.84
CA SER A 121 3.40 8.21 -24.98
C SER A 121 3.74 7.05 -24.04
N GLU A 122 5.02 6.68 -23.96
CA GLU A 122 5.47 5.58 -23.10
C GLU A 122 5.29 5.91 -21.61
N ILE A 123 5.59 7.14 -21.17
CA ILE A 123 5.30 7.61 -19.80
C ILE A 123 3.80 7.48 -19.49
N THR A 124 2.94 7.88 -20.43
CA THR A 124 1.48 7.73 -20.28
C THR A 124 1.07 6.25 -20.26
N ARG A 125 1.71 5.40 -21.06
CA ARG A 125 1.49 3.96 -21.09
C ARG A 125 1.86 3.32 -19.75
N ILE A 126 3.03 3.63 -19.18
CA ILE A 126 3.44 3.13 -17.85
C ILE A 126 2.43 3.55 -16.80
N ALA A 127 2.06 4.84 -16.74
CA ALA A 127 1.06 5.32 -15.79
C ALA A 127 -0.29 4.56 -15.90
N CYS A 128 -0.73 4.24 -17.12
CA CYS A 128 -1.97 3.51 -17.36
C CYS A 128 -1.86 1.98 -17.20
N HIS A 129 -0.70 1.37 -17.43
CA HIS A 129 -0.56 -0.09 -17.44
C HIS A 129 0.09 -0.68 -16.19
N THR A 130 0.66 0.14 -15.29
CA THR A 130 1.15 -0.34 -14.01
C THR A 130 -0.02 -0.78 -13.12
N LYS A 131 -0.03 -2.07 -12.79
CA LYS A 131 -1.09 -2.72 -12.03
C LYS A 131 -0.52 -3.50 -10.85
N PHE A 132 -1.28 -3.56 -9.77
CA PHE A 132 -1.02 -4.41 -8.62
C PHE A 132 -2.33 -5.13 -8.25
N GLY A 133 -2.30 -6.45 -8.10
CA GLY A 133 -3.50 -7.24 -7.79
C GLY A 133 -4.63 -7.16 -8.84
N GLY A 134 -4.34 -6.68 -10.06
CA GLY A 134 -5.31 -6.48 -11.15
C GLY A 134 -5.79 -5.04 -11.33
N ASP A 135 -5.62 -4.20 -10.32
CA ASP A 135 -6.05 -2.80 -10.32
C ASP A 135 -4.89 -1.87 -10.69
N GLN A 136 -5.21 -0.77 -11.38
CA GLN A 136 -4.24 0.27 -11.71
C GLN A 136 -3.89 1.11 -10.48
N ILE A 137 -2.61 1.47 -10.37
CA ILE A 137 -2.06 2.17 -9.19
C ILE A 137 -1.50 3.57 -9.48
N LEU A 138 -1.24 3.92 -10.75
CA LEU A 138 -0.66 5.23 -11.14
C LEU A 138 -1.59 6.08 -12.03
N ALA A 139 -2.63 5.47 -12.62
CA ALA A 139 -3.69 6.17 -13.33
C ALA A 139 -4.66 6.74 -12.29
N GLY A 140 -4.74 8.06 -12.19
CA GLY A 140 -5.39 8.77 -11.09
C GLY A 140 -6.82 8.34 -10.82
N GLY A 141 -7.20 8.37 -9.54
CA GLY A 141 -8.57 8.19 -9.10
C GLY A 141 -9.36 9.48 -9.30
N SER A 142 -10.14 9.54 -10.39
CA SER A 142 -11.14 10.59 -10.72
C SER A 142 -10.67 11.66 -11.72
N GLY A 143 -10.96 11.42 -12.99
CA GLY A 143 -10.91 12.42 -14.04
C GLY A 143 -11.67 11.98 -15.29
N ALA A 144 -13.01 12.09 -15.26
CA ALA A 144 -14.02 12.16 -16.35
C ALA A 144 -13.87 11.37 -17.67
N ALA A 145 -12.87 10.51 -17.84
CA ALA A 145 -12.58 9.90 -19.14
C ALA A 145 -11.89 8.54 -19.05
N ASN A 146 -12.08 7.75 -17.99
CA ASN A 146 -11.79 6.32 -18.08
C ASN A 146 -12.59 5.47 -17.09
N THR A 147 -13.25 4.48 -17.68
CA THR A 147 -13.98 3.34 -17.13
C THR A 147 -13.05 2.35 -16.40
N MET A 148 -12.06 2.84 -15.64
CA MET A 148 -11.04 2.02 -15.00
C MET A 148 -11.02 2.31 -13.50
N LYS A 149 -11.70 1.43 -12.77
CA LYS A 149 -11.79 1.39 -11.31
C LYS A 149 -10.47 0.86 -10.75
N GLY A 150 -9.53 1.74 -10.44
CA GLY A 150 -8.29 1.39 -9.74
C GLY A 150 -8.45 1.28 -8.23
N LEU A 151 -7.37 0.94 -7.52
CA LEU A 151 -7.30 0.77 -6.07
C LEU A 151 -7.35 2.11 -5.30
N MET A 152 -7.34 3.23 -6.02
CA MET A 152 -7.25 4.59 -5.48
C MET A 152 -8.64 5.19 -5.24
N ASN A 153 -8.85 5.83 -4.08
CA ASN A 153 -10.05 6.62 -3.85
C ASN A 153 -10.04 7.92 -4.69
N SER A 154 -11.17 8.63 -4.79
CA SER A 154 -11.29 9.90 -5.54
C SER A 154 -10.36 11.03 -5.06
N VAL A 155 -9.65 10.83 -3.94
CA VAL A 155 -8.67 11.77 -3.36
C VAL A 155 -7.22 11.32 -3.64
N GLY A 156 -7.03 10.15 -4.27
CA GLY A 156 -5.70 9.57 -4.53
C GLY A 156 -5.06 8.90 -3.32
N GLU A 157 -5.83 8.53 -2.29
CA GLU A 157 -5.32 7.90 -1.08
C GLU A 157 -5.60 6.39 -1.07
N LEU A 158 -4.61 5.62 -0.63
CA LEU A 158 -4.70 4.19 -0.35
C LEU A 158 -4.46 3.95 1.14
N THR A 159 -5.45 3.39 1.83
CA THR A 159 -5.34 3.11 3.27
C THR A 159 -5.03 1.63 3.51
N VAL A 160 -3.91 1.35 4.16
CA VAL A 160 -3.53 0.02 4.64
C VAL A 160 -3.89 -0.12 6.11
N GLN A 161 -4.64 -1.16 6.47
CA GLN A 161 -4.96 -1.48 7.86
C GLN A 161 -3.80 -2.30 8.44
N VAL A 162 -3.02 -1.67 9.33
CA VAL A 162 -1.79 -2.24 9.89
C VAL A 162 -1.98 -2.82 11.30
N GLY A 163 -3.02 -2.40 12.03
CA GLY A 163 -3.30 -2.87 13.38
C GLY A 163 -4.58 -3.71 13.52
N ALA A 164 -4.77 -4.25 14.73
CA ALA A 164 -5.94 -5.07 15.09
C ALA A 164 -7.20 -4.23 15.38
N TYR A 165 -7.05 -2.93 15.66
CA TYR A 165 -8.15 -2.05 16.03
C TYR A 165 -8.58 -1.11 14.91
N ASN A 166 -9.82 -0.64 15.00
CA ASN A 166 -10.34 0.37 14.09
C ASN A 166 -9.56 1.69 14.26
N GLY A 167 -8.97 2.19 13.18
CA GLY A 167 -8.21 3.45 13.17
C GLY A 167 -6.70 3.25 13.04
N ASP A 168 -6.18 2.04 13.25
CA ASP A 168 -4.77 1.69 13.04
C ASP A 168 -4.46 1.53 11.54
N LYS A 169 -4.57 2.65 10.82
CA LYS A 169 -4.42 2.72 9.37
C LYS A 169 -3.23 3.58 9.01
N LEU A 170 -2.49 3.15 7.99
CA LEU A 170 -1.49 3.97 7.32
C LEU A 170 -2.04 4.38 5.95
N THR A 171 -2.09 5.69 5.70
CA THR A 171 -2.59 6.23 4.44
C THR A 171 -1.43 6.65 3.54
N MET A 172 -1.30 6.00 2.40
CA MET A 172 -0.41 6.41 1.33
C MET A 172 -1.15 7.39 0.44
N LYS A 173 -0.58 8.59 0.24
CA LYS A 173 -1.15 9.59 -0.65
C LYS A 173 -0.41 9.54 -1.97
N PHE A 174 -1.16 9.41 -3.05
CA PHE A 174 -0.72 9.58 -4.42
C PHE A 174 -1.40 10.83 -5.00
N ASN A 175 -0.94 11.27 -6.17
CA ASN A 175 -1.59 12.35 -6.89
C ASN A 175 -3.00 11.93 -7.33
N SER A 176 -4.03 12.68 -6.92
CA SER A 176 -5.44 12.42 -7.27
C SER A 176 -5.68 12.39 -8.78
N ASN A 177 -4.95 13.20 -9.55
CA ASN A 177 -5.05 13.23 -11.03
C ASN A 177 -4.18 12.17 -11.71
N GLY A 178 -3.42 11.39 -10.94
CA GLY A 178 -2.51 10.36 -11.44
C GLY A 178 -1.20 10.89 -11.99
N PHE A 179 -0.35 9.96 -12.44
CA PHE A 179 0.99 10.24 -12.95
C PHE A 179 1.08 10.30 -14.48
N THR A 180 -0.06 10.27 -15.19
CA THR A 180 -0.07 10.61 -16.62
C THR A 180 0.52 12.01 -16.82
N LEU A 181 1.09 12.32 -17.99
CA LEU A 181 1.65 13.65 -18.25
C LEU A 181 0.66 14.78 -17.89
N LYS A 182 -0.63 14.56 -18.18
CA LYS A 182 -1.73 15.48 -17.84
C LYS A 182 -1.97 15.59 -16.32
N GLY A 183 -1.94 14.47 -15.61
CA GLY A 183 -2.10 14.43 -14.16
C GLY A 183 -0.94 15.06 -13.41
N LEU A 184 0.28 14.87 -13.92
CA LEU A 184 1.51 15.42 -13.36
C LEU A 184 1.61 16.93 -13.61
N ALA A 185 1.27 17.41 -14.81
CA ALA A 185 1.19 18.84 -15.10
C ALA A 185 0.12 19.55 -14.25
N SER A 186 -1.04 18.92 -14.05
CA SER A 186 -2.11 19.48 -13.22
C SER A 186 -1.69 19.60 -11.74
N ALA A 187 -0.84 18.70 -11.24
CA ALA A 187 -0.32 18.77 -9.87
C ALA A 187 0.74 19.86 -9.67
N THR A 188 1.49 20.21 -10.72
CA THR A 188 2.48 21.30 -10.69
C THR A 188 1.89 22.65 -11.13
N SER A 189 0.57 22.75 -11.30
CA SER A 189 -0.14 23.93 -11.84
C SER A 189 0.29 24.32 -13.27
N LEU A 190 0.91 23.39 -14.01
CA LEU A 190 1.19 23.53 -15.42
C LEU A 190 -0.06 23.17 -16.23
N THR A 191 -0.46 24.05 -17.13
CA THR A 191 -1.49 23.76 -18.13
C THR A 191 -0.86 23.08 -19.35
N MET A 192 -1.57 22.16 -19.99
CA MET A 192 -1.20 21.63 -21.31
C MET A 192 -1.38 22.72 -22.37
N ASP A 193 -0.41 23.63 -22.46
CA ASP A 193 -0.37 24.74 -23.41
C ASP A 193 1.03 24.80 -24.04
N ASP A 194 1.09 25.01 -25.35
CA ASP A 194 2.33 25.20 -26.09
C ASP A 194 3.21 26.27 -25.41
N LYS A 195 2.60 27.25 -24.75
CA LYS A 195 3.28 28.34 -24.02
C LYS A 195 4.09 27.89 -22.80
N VAL A 196 3.97 26.64 -22.36
CA VAL A 196 4.78 26.02 -21.29
C VAL A 196 5.59 24.82 -21.80
N GLY A 197 5.66 24.62 -23.12
CA GLY A 197 6.44 23.54 -23.74
C GLY A 197 5.77 22.17 -23.65
N LEU A 198 4.45 22.11 -23.42
CA LEU A 198 3.65 20.88 -23.41
C LEU A 198 2.42 21.02 -24.31
N SER A 199 2.14 20.03 -25.15
CA SER A 199 0.98 20.03 -26.05
C SER A 199 0.42 18.63 -26.20
N ALA A 200 -0.90 18.48 -26.12
CA ALA A 200 -1.60 17.22 -26.38
C ALA A 200 -0.98 15.96 -25.70
N ASN A 201 -0.57 16.07 -24.43
CA ASN A 201 0.12 15.02 -23.67
C ASN A 201 1.54 14.65 -24.14
N SER A 202 2.24 15.54 -24.84
CA SER A 202 3.68 15.44 -25.10
C SER A 202 4.41 16.76 -24.83
N PHE A 203 5.74 16.73 -24.79
CA PHE A 203 6.56 17.94 -24.71
C PHE A 203 6.79 18.50 -26.11
N THR A 204 6.75 19.82 -26.27
CA THR A 204 7.01 20.48 -27.55
C THR A 204 8.41 21.10 -27.60
N VAL A 205 9.22 20.57 -28.49
CA VAL A 205 10.62 20.99 -28.75
C VAL A 205 10.83 21.45 -30.20
N SER A 206 9.75 21.64 -30.97
CA SER A 206 9.78 22.03 -32.39
C SER A 206 10.39 23.41 -32.66
N LYS A 207 10.39 24.31 -31.66
CA LYS A 207 11.04 25.63 -31.73
C LYS A 207 12.00 25.81 -30.57
N GLN A 208 13.02 26.63 -30.78
CA GLN A 208 14.03 26.91 -29.75
C GLN A 208 13.42 27.50 -28.47
N SER A 209 12.48 28.44 -28.60
CA SER A 209 11.79 29.05 -27.46
C SER A 209 10.90 28.05 -26.70
N LEU A 210 10.33 27.07 -27.39
CA LEU A 210 9.50 26.02 -26.79
C LEU A 210 10.37 24.98 -26.08
N ALA A 211 11.50 24.62 -26.68
CA ALA A 211 12.46 23.70 -26.09
C ALA A 211 13.01 24.22 -24.74
N THR A 212 13.25 25.54 -24.61
CA THR A 212 13.66 26.11 -23.32
C THR A 212 12.58 26.02 -22.25
N LEU A 213 11.30 26.17 -22.62
CA LEU A 213 10.17 26.01 -21.70
C LEU A 213 9.96 24.54 -21.32
N ALA A 214 10.14 23.63 -22.28
CA ALA A 214 10.06 22.19 -22.05
C ALA A 214 11.13 21.69 -21.05
N ILE A 215 12.31 22.33 -20.98
CA ILE A 215 13.31 22.02 -19.95
C ILE A 215 12.77 22.36 -18.55
N THR A 216 12.23 23.57 -18.38
CA THR A 216 11.64 23.99 -17.09
C THR A 216 10.48 23.09 -16.70
N ALA A 217 9.62 22.73 -17.65
CA ALA A 217 8.52 21.82 -17.38
C ALA A 217 9.04 20.42 -17.01
N ALA A 218 10.01 19.86 -17.73
CA ALA A 218 10.61 18.57 -17.39
C ALA A 218 11.22 18.59 -15.99
N ASP A 219 11.92 19.66 -15.60
CA ASP A 219 12.49 19.82 -14.25
C ASP A 219 11.40 19.81 -13.17
N THR A 220 10.29 20.52 -13.38
CA THR A 220 9.18 20.51 -12.41
C THR A 220 8.49 19.15 -12.29
N LEU A 221 8.37 18.42 -13.40
CA LEU A 221 7.74 17.10 -13.44
C LEU A 221 8.63 16.04 -12.79
N ILE A 222 9.95 16.09 -13.03
CA ILE A 222 10.94 15.25 -12.34
C ILE A 222 10.87 15.51 -10.83
N ALA A 223 10.87 16.78 -10.41
CA ALA A 223 10.80 17.13 -8.99
C ALA A 223 9.51 16.60 -8.31
N GLU A 224 8.39 16.54 -9.02
CA GLU A 224 7.15 15.97 -8.48
C GLU A 224 7.20 14.44 -8.37
N ILE A 225 7.78 13.75 -9.37
CA ILE A 225 8.05 12.31 -9.27
C ILE A 225 8.97 12.00 -8.09
N ASP A 226 10.04 12.77 -7.91
CA ASP A 226 10.99 12.59 -6.82
C ASP A 226 10.35 12.80 -5.44
N LYS A 227 9.45 13.79 -5.29
CA LYS A 227 8.67 13.94 -4.06
C LYS A 227 7.79 12.73 -3.77
N GLN A 228 7.16 12.17 -4.80
CA GLN A 228 6.30 11.00 -4.63
C GLN A 228 7.12 9.75 -4.28
N ARG A 229 8.28 9.55 -4.91
CA ARG A 229 9.23 8.49 -4.52
C ARG A 229 9.72 8.65 -3.09
N ALA A 230 10.09 9.86 -2.69
CA ALA A 230 10.51 10.14 -1.31
C ALA A 230 9.39 9.82 -0.29
N HIS A 231 8.14 10.14 -0.62
CA HIS A 231 6.99 9.78 0.20
C HIS A 231 6.79 8.26 0.29
N LEU A 232 6.88 7.54 -0.83
CA LEU A 232 6.77 6.07 -0.85
C LEU A 232 7.89 5.40 -0.06
N GLY A 233 9.14 5.83 -0.20
CA GLY A 233 10.26 5.32 0.59
C GLY A 233 10.08 5.58 2.09
N ALA A 234 9.58 6.75 2.48
CA ALA A 234 9.25 7.03 3.88
C ALA A 234 8.13 6.11 4.41
N MET A 235 7.13 5.79 3.57
CA MET A 235 6.08 4.84 3.94
C MET A 235 6.60 3.40 4.05
N GLN A 236 7.50 2.96 3.18
CA GLN A 236 8.15 1.65 3.30
C GLN A 236 8.91 1.53 4.63
N ASN A 237 9.76 2.50 4.96
CA ASN A 237 10.47 2.52 6.24
C ASN A 237 9.52 2.51 7.45
N ARG A 238 8.37 3.18 7.34
CA ARG A 238 7.35 3.21 8.38
C ARG A 238 6.57 1.90 8.51
N MET A 239 6.44 1.15 7.42
CA MET A 239 5.80 -0.17 7.39
C MET A 239 6.76 -1.28 7.86
N GLU A 240 8.06 -1.12 7.66
CA GLU A 240 9.08 -2.06 8.13
C GLU A 240 9.41 -1.93 9.63
N SER A 241 9.25 -0.72 10.19
CA SER A 241 9.47 -0.43 11.62
C SER A 241 8.31 -0.87 12.50
#